data_AF-A0A2E9KNR1-F1
#
_entry.id   AF-A0A2E9KNR1-F1
#
_cell.length_a   1.000
_cell.length_b   1.000
_cell.length_c   1.000
_cell.angle_alpha   90.00
_cell.angle_beta   90.00
_cell.angle_gamma   90.00
#
_symmetry.space_group_name_H-M   'P 1'
#
loop_
_entity.id
_entity.type
_entity.pdbx_description
1 polymer ?
#
loop_
_entity_poly.entity_id
_entity_poly.type
_entity_poly.pdbx_seq_one_letter_code
_entity_poly.pdbx_strand_id
1 'polypeptide(L)'
;MRTPRGGIITVLLVIVLLMPTVSAHGANSFSFIMREGALQPESAEVVQNDTLIFYNVASHNRSIMLDVDSDGNPEFECITTSMNSSNTEDECRLWLDPLNWSAGNYQIEIFSNSSLWNVLNLILLEDVHNESGPPSGYSFGEVEDNDKSESVGNSYMAPIGLVVVLGIITLTIRRK
;
A
#
# COMPACT_ATOMS: atom_id res chain seq x y z
N MET A 1 -26.85 -40.52 -13.80
CA MET A 1 -26.90 -39.57 -12.67
C MET A 1 -26.92 -38.15 -13.22
N ARG A 2 -28.02 -37.42 -12.97
CA ARG A 2 -28.25 -36.04 -13.41
C ARG A 2 -27.71 -35.15 -12.30
N THR A 3 -26.54 -34.53 -12.48
CA THR A 3 -26.05 -33.53 -11.52
C THR A 3 -27.06 -32.38 -11.48
N PRO A 4 -27.66 -32.07 -10.31
CA PRO A 4 -28.61 -30.99 -10.23
C PRO A 4 -27.86 -29.69 -10.56
N ARG A 5 -28.36 -28.94 -11.55
CA ARG A 5 -27.76 -27.68 -12.02
C ARG A 5 -27.43 -26.69 -10.89
N GLY A 6 -28.13 -26.77 -9.77
CA GLY A 6 -27.86 -25.96 -8.57
C GLY A 6 -26.52 -26.25 -7.90
N GLY A 7 -26.04 -27.51 -7.88
CA GLY A 7 -24.79 -27.86 -7.21
C GLY A 7 -23.55 -27.24 -7.87
N ILE A 8 -23.59 -27.05 -9.20
CA ILE A 8 -22.50 -26.41 -9.94
C ILE A 8 -22.44 -24.91 -9.61
N ILE A 9 -23.60 -24.25 -9.51
CA ILE A 9 -23.69 -22.82 -9.16
C ILE A 9 -23.16 -22.59 -7.74
N THR A 10 -23.54 -23.44 -6.78
CA THR A 10 -23.05 -23.33 -5.40
C THR A 10 -21.55 -23.50 -5.32
N VAL A 11 -20.97 -24.48 -6.03
CA VAL A 11 -19.51 -24.69 -6.05
C VAL A 11 -18.79 -23.51 -6.69
N LEU A 12 -19.28 -22.98 -7.81
CA LEU A 12 -18.68 -21.80 -8.45
C LEU A 12 -18.76 -20.55 -7.56
N LEU A 13 -19.88 -20.34 -6.85
CA LEU A 13 -20.04 -19.24 -5.91
C LEU A 13 -19.05 -19.35 -4.74
N VAL A 14 -18.89 -20.55 -4.18
CA VAL A 14 -17.91 -20.80 -3.12
C VAL A 14 -16.49 -20.55 -3.63
N ILE A 15 -16.15 -20.95 -4.86
CA ILE A 15 -14.83 -20.69 -5.44
C ILE A 15 -14.58 -19.19 -5.61
N VAL A 16 -15.56 -18.42 -6.10
CA VAL A 16 -15.43 -16.96 -6.27
C VAL A 16 -15.23 -16.26 -4.93
N LEU A 17 -15.96 -16.69 -3.89
CA LEU A 17 -15.82 -16.12 -2.53
C LEU A 17 -14.50 -16.48 -1.84
N LEU A 18 -13.83 -17.54 -2.29
CA LEU A 18 -12.52 -17.97 -1.78
C LEU A 18 -11.34 -17.47 -2.62
N MET A 19 -11.60 -16.69 -3.68
CA MET A 19 -10.51 -16.09 -4.45
C MET A 19 -9.79 -15.04 -3.59
N PRO A 20 -8.46 -15.10 -3.45
CA PRO A 20 -7.71 -14.04 -2.79
C PRO A 20 -7.90 -12.73 -3.59
N THR A 21 -8.28 -11.67 -2.90
CA THR A 21 -8.30 -10.33 -3.46
C THR A 21 -6.87 -9.81 -3.47
N VAL A 22 -6.29 -9.66 -4.66
CA VAL A 22 -4.99 -8.99 -4.81
C VAL A 22 -5.28 -7.52 -5.08
N SER A 23 -4.87 -6.64 -4.17
CA SER A 23 -4.86 -5.20 -4.41
C SER A 23 -3.45 -4.83 -4.84
N ALA A 24 -3.24 -4.67 -6.15
CA ALA A 24 -2.00 -4.08 -6.63
C ALA A 24 -2.13 -2.57 -6.53
N HIS A 25 -1.73 -2.01 -5.38
CA HIS A 25 -1.62 -0.56 -5.24
C HIS A 25 -0.29 -0.09 -5.81
N GLY A 26 -0.30 0.96 -6.62
CA GLY A 26 0.93 1.62 -7.06
C GLY A 26 1.20 2.81 -6.15
N ALA A 27 2.45 3.28 -6.09
CA ALA A 27 2.77 4.51 -5.37
C ALA A 27 1.84 5.65 -5.82
N ASN A 28 1.06 6.19 -4.88
CA ASN A 28 0.09 7.25 -5.13
C ASN A 28 0.39 8.47 -4.24
N SER A 29 -0.32 9.57 -4.47
CA SER A 29 -0.26 10.75 -3.60
C SER A 29 -1.64 11.08 -3.03
N PHE A 30 -1.68 11.41 -1.74
CA PHE A 30 -2.89 11.86 -1.05
C PHE A 30 -2.67 13.26 -0.49
N SER A 31 -3.57 14.20 -0.82
CA SER A 31 -3.35 15.62 -0.54
C SER A 31 -4.30 16.15 0.53
N PHE A 32 -3.76 16.98 1.41
CA PHE A 32 -4.47 17.76 2.40
C PHE A 32 -4.33 19.25 2.10
N ILE A 33 -5.44 19.98 2.15
CA ILE A 33 -5.46 21.43 2.00
C ILE A 33 -5.66 22.06 3.38
N MET A 34 -4.65 22.78 3.83
CA MET A 34 -4.62 23.52 5.08
C MET A 34 -5.10 24.95 4.84
N ARG A 35 -6.40 25.19 5.00
CA ARG A 35 -7.02 26.53 4.89
C ARG A 35 -6.95 27.26 6.23
N GLU A 36 -7.23 28.57 6.22
CA GLU A 36 -7.32 29.41 7.42
C GLU A 36 -8.12 28.75 8.56
N GLY A 37 -9.34 28.27 8.27
CA GLY A 37 -10.25 27.74 9.28
C GLY A 37 -10.51 26.23 9.24
N ALA A 38 -9.95 25.49 8.29
CA ALA A 38 -10.24 24.06 8.14
C ALA A 38 -9.10 23.28 7.48
N LEU A 39 -8.98 22.01 7.85
CA LEU A 39 -8.18 21.00 7.17
C LEU A 39 -9.10 20.18 6.25
N GLN A 40 -8.69 19.92 5.01
CA GLN A 40 -9.50 19.15 4.06
C GLN A 40 -8.68 18.09 3.32
N PRO A 41 -9.02 16.80 3.40
CA PRO A 41 -10.02 16.21 4.32
C PRO A 41 -9.53 16.24 5.78
N GLU A 42 -10.44 16.01 6.73
CA GLU A 42 -10.12 15.97 8.18
C GLU A 42 -9.55 14.62 8.65
N SER A 43 -9.68 13.59 7.80
CA SER A 43 -9.14 12.25 8.02
C SER A 43 -8.86 11.59 6.68
N ALA A 44 -7.99 10.58 6.67
CA ALA A 44 -7.74 9.79 5.47
C ALA A 44 -7.42 8.33 5.81
N GLU A 45 -7.69 7.47 4.84
CA GLU A 45 -7.18 6.11 4.78
C GLU A 45 -6.28 6.03 3.55
N VAL A 46 -5.03 5.61 3.76
CA VAL A 46 -3.98 5.56 2.74
C VAL A 46 -3.25 4.24 2.84
N VAL A 47 -2.48 3.89 1.82
CA VAL A 47 -1.71 2.63 1.78
C VAL A 47 -0.23 2.97 1.98
N GLN A 48 0.54 2.03 2.54
CA GLN A 48 2.00 2.14 2.55
C GLN A 48 2.52 2.42 1.13
N ASN A 49 3.70 3.05 1.06
CA ASN A 49 4.30 3.54 -0.18
C ASN A 49 3.58 4.77 -0.81
N ASP A 50 2.47 5.25 -0.25
CA ASP A 50 1.87 6.53 -0.63
C ASP A 50 2.70 7.73 -0.15
N THR A 51 2.54 8.86 -0.84
CA THR A 51 3.05 10.17 -0.41
C THR A 51 1.92 11.06 0.06
N LEU A 52 1.96 11.51 1.31
CA LEU A 52 1.09 12.56 1.80
C LEU A 52 1.63 13.92 1.38
N ILE A 53 0.76 14.81 0.93
CA ILE A 53 1.11 16.19 0.56
C ILE A 53 0.21 17.17 1.31
N PHE A 54 0.81 18.04 2.11
CA PHE A 54 0.12 19.10 2.83
C PHE A 54 0.35 20.43 2.13
N TYR A 55 -0.72 21.03 1.61
CA TYR A 55 -0.69 22.35 0.96
C TYR A 55 -1.17 23.42 1.94
N ASN A 56 -0.31 24.37 2.28
CA ASN A 56 -0.67 25.52 3.09
C ASN A 56 -1.23 26.64 2.24
N VAL A 57 -2.55 26.80 2.27
CA VAL A 57 -3.23 27.90 1.56
C VAL A 57 -3.59 29.07 2.48
N ALA A 58 -3.08 29.06 3.72
CA ALA A 58 -3.24 30.14 4.68
C ALA A 58 -2.20 31.26 4.48
N SER A 59 -2.46 32.43 5.06
CA SER A 59 -1.59 33.61 5.00
C SER A 59 -0.48 33.60 6.06
N HIS A 60 -0.23 32.45 6.69
CA HIS A 60 0.75 32.28 7.77
C HIS A 60 1.37 30.88 7.72
N ASN A 61 2.56 30.74 8.31
CA ASN A 61 3.27 29.47 8.33
C ASN A 61 2.58 28.44 9.23
N ARG A 62 2.74 27.17 8.90
CA ARG A 62 2.28 26.04 9.74
C ARG A 62 3.38 25.03 9.94
N SER A 63 3.45 24.48 11.15
CA SER A 63 4.31 23.32 11.46
C SER A 63 3.45 22.06 11.49
N ILE A 64 3.94 20.98 10.88
CA ILE A 64 3.30 19.67 10.85
C ILE A 64 4.24 18.70 11.55
N MET A 65 3.71 17.95 12.50
CA MET A 65 4.48 17.07 13.36
C MET A 65 3.78 15.72 13.50
N LEU A 66 4.56 14.64 13.45
CA LEU A 66 4.12 13.29 13.74
C LEU A 66 5.14 12.66 14.70
N ASP A 67 4.65 12.33 15.89
CA ASP A 67 5.37 11.65 16.96
C ASP A 67 4.61 10.34 17.25
N VAL A 68 5.18 9.22 16.81
CA VAL A 68 4.55 7.89 16.82
C VAL A 68 4.60 7.26 18.20
N ASP A 69 5.70 7.44 18.93
CA ASP A 69 5.93 6.82 20.24
C ASP A 69 5.64 7.77 21.42
N SER A 70 5.32 9.03 21.12
CA SER A 70 5.00 10.09 22.09
C SER A 70 6.15 10.36 23.06
N ASP A 71 7.40 10.20 22.61
CA ASP A 71 8.60 10.48 23.40
C ASP A 71 9.00 11.98 23.38
N GLY A 72 8.34 12.78 22.53
CA GLY A 72 8.60 14.20 22.34
C GLY A 72 9.62 14.53 21.24
N ASN A 73 10.14 13.53 20.53
CA ASN A 73 10.99 13.67 19.35
C ASN A 73 10.23 13.16 18.12
N PRO A 74 9.68 14.05 17.28
CA PRO A 74 8.89 13.60 16.15
C PRO A 74 9.72 12.85 15.10
N GLU A 75 9.21 11.73 14.60
CA GLU A 75 9.78 11.02 13.44
C GLU A 75 9.65 11.85 12.16
N PHE A 76 8.65 12.73 12.11
CA PHE A 76 8.45 13.64 11.00
C PHE A 76 8.05 15.03 11.48
N GLU A 77 8.83 16.03 11.06
CA GLU A 77 8.54 17.44 11.27
C GLU A 77 8.82 18.22 9.98
N CYS A 78 7.92 19.16 9.65
CA CYS A 78 8.18 20.14 8.61
C CYS A 78 7.45 21.46 8.86
N ILE A 79 7.96 22.52 8.23
CA ILE A 79 7.36 23.86 8.28
C ILE A 79 6.99 24.26 6.86
N THR A 80 5.73 24.65 6.68
CA THR A 80 5.22 25.26 5.43
C THR A 80 5.17 26.77 5.58
N THR A 81 5.58 27.49 4.55
CA THR A 81 5.40 28.95 4.49
C THR A 81 3.94 29.29 4.16
N SER A 82 3.56 30.56 4.29
CA SER A 82 2.26 31.03 3.78
C SER A 82 2.14 30.81 2.27
N MET A 83 0.90 30.62 1.78
CA MET A 83 0.56 30.39 0.36
C MET A 83 1.45 31.18 -0.61
N ASN A 84 2.16 30.47 -1.49
CA ASN A 84 3.07 31.07 -2.47
C ASN A 84 3.08 30.29 -3.79
N SER A 85 2.40 30.81 -4.80
CA SER A 85 2.33 30.16 -6.12
C SER A 85 3.61 30.21 -6.96
N SER A 86 4.69 30.80 -6.45
CA SER A 86 5.97 30.91 -7.17
C SER A 86 6.99 29.83 -6.81
N ASN A 87 6.78 29.10 -5.72
CA ASN A 87 7.64 28.00 -5.30
C ASN A 87 6.78 26.90 -4.64
N THR A 88 7.41 25.95 -3.97
CA THR A 88 6.74 24.84 -3.26
C THR A 88 7.02 24.88 -1.76
N GLU A 89 7.40 26.05 -1.23
CA GLU A 89 7.72 26.21 0.20
C GLU A 89 6.46 26.20 1.08
N ASP A 90 5.29 26.39 0.48
CA ASP A 90 3.97 26.25 1.11
C ASP A 90 3.48 24.79 1.13
N GLU A 91 4.31 23.84 0.68
CA GLU A 91 4.01 22.42 0.67
C GLU A 91 4.90 21.62 1.62
N CYS A 92 4.36 20.52 2.14
CA CYS A 92 5.13 19.54 2.87
C CYS A 92 4.77 18.12 2.45
N ARG A 93 5.77 17.24 2.33
CA ARG A 93 5.62 15.91 1.74
C ARG A 93 6.17 14.84 2.68
N LEU A 94 5.35 13.84 2.98
CA LEU A 94 5.72 12.67 3.76
C LEU A 94 5.53 11.42 2.91
N TRP A 95 6.63 10.76 2.55
CA TRP A 95 6.56 9.44 1.92
C TRP A 95 6.46 8.37 3.00
N LEU A 96 5.41 7.57 2.93
CA LEU A 96 5.12 6.47 3.85
C LEU A 96 5.91 5.23 3.44
N ASP A 97 7.24 5.34 3.49
CA ASP A 97 8.19 4.26 3.21
C ASP A 97 7.85 3.01 4.06
N PRO A 98 7.57 1.85 3.44
CA PRO A 98 7.27 0.61 4.15
C PRO A 98 8.36 0.16 5.14
N LEU A 99 9.60 0.64 4.99
CA LEU A 99 10.69 0.35 5.94
C LEU A 99 10.57 1.12 7.27
N ASN A 100 9.90 2.29 7.24
CA ASN A 100 9.83 3.20 8.38
C ASN A 100 8.43 3.27 9.00
N TRP A 101 7.38 2.98 8.22
CA TRP A 101 5.99 3.13 8.64
C TRP A 101 5.25 1.80 8.53
N SER A 102 4.52 1.39 9.57
CA SER A 102 3.75 0.14 9.61
C SER A 102 2.25 0.40 9.57
N ALA A 103 1.45 -0.58 9.16
CA ALA A 103 0.00 -0.42 9.14
C ALA A 103 -0.53 -0.09 10.54
N GLY A 104 -1.39 0.93 10.65
CA GLY A 104 -1.81 1.45 11.94
C GLY A 104 -2.59 2.76 11.87
N ASN A 105 -2.90 3.30 13.05
CA ASN A 105 -3.53 4.62 13.18
C ASN A 105 -2.47 5.63 13.62
N TYR A 106 -2.40 6.75 12.91
CA TYR A 106 -1.46 7.83 13.15
C TYR A 106 -2.22 9.13 13.42
N GLN A 107 -1.64 9.98 14.26
CA GLN A 107 -2.14 11.32 14.54
C GLN A 107 -1.07 12.34 14.14
N ILE A 108 -1.40 13.17 13.17
CA ILE A 108 -0.52 14.24 12.70
C ILE A 108 -1.01 15.54 13.31
N GLU A 109 -0.18 16.18 14.12
CA GLU A 109 -0.47 17.46 14.76
C GLU A 109 -0.06 18.60 13.84
N ILE A 110 -0.93 19.60 13.71
CA ILE A 110 -0.69 20.78 12.89
C ILE A 110 -0.78 22.01 13.77
N PHE A 111 0.29 22.80 13.79
CA PHE A 111 0.43 23.99 14.61
C PHE A 111 0.34 25.26 13.76
N SER A 112 -0.32 26.28 14.32
CA SER A 112 -0.33 27.65 13.80
C SER A 112 0.17 28.59 14.90
N ASN A 113 1.20 29.39 14.60
CA ASN A 113 1.79 30.33 15.55
C ASN A 113 2.14 29.72 16.92
N SER A 114 2.72 28.51 16.92
CA SER A 114 3.10 27.76 18.14
C SER A 114 1.92 27.26 19.00
N SER A 115 0.68 27.34 18.51
CA SER A 115 -0.48 26.70 19.14
C SER A 115 -0.95 25.53 18.28
N LEU A 116 -1.40 24.45 18.92
CA LEU A 116 -2.08 23.37 18.23
C LEU A 116 -3.32 23.92 17.53
N TRP A 117 -3.42 23.68 16.22
CA TRP A 117 -4.51 24.16 15.38
C TRP A 117 -5.44 23.02 14.95
N ASN A 118 -4.88 21.86 14.57
CA ASN A 118 -5.66 20.69 14.17
C ASN A 118 -4.90 19.39 14.43
N VAL A 119 -5.62 18.27 14.47
CA VAL A 119 -5.07 16.91 14.57
C VAL A 119 -5.71 16.07 13.47
N LEU A 120 -4.90 15.61 12.52
CA LEU A 120 -5.31 14.74 11.44
C LEU A 120 -5.23 13.28 11.87
N ASN A 121 -6.34 12.56 11.77
CA ASN A 121 -6.37 11.11 11.97
C ASN A 121 -6.14 10.39 10.63
N LEU A 122 -5.09 9.57 10.58
CA LEU A 122 -4.69 8.81 9.40
C LEU A 122 -4.71 7.32 9.69
N ILE A 123 -5.36 6.55 8.82
CA ILE A 123 -5.30 5.08 8.83
C ILE A 123 -4.33 4.67 7.72
N LEU A 124 -3.23 4.01 8.09
CA LEU A 124 -2.26 3.45 7.17
C LEU A 124 -2.53 1.96 6.98
N LEU A 125 -2.83 1.56 5.75
CA LEU A 125 -3.00 0.17 5.34
C LEU A 125 -1.70 -0.44 4.84
N GLU A 126 -1.54 -1.74 5.05
CA GLU A 126 -0.38 -2.49 4.55
C GLU A 126 -0.43 -2.63 3.02
N ASP A 127 0.71 -2.43 2.37
CA ASP A 127 0.84 -2.62 0.93
C ASP A 127 1.18 -4.09 0.63
N VAL A 128 0.14 -4.91 0.48
CA VAL A 128 0.28 -6.37 0.31
C VAL A 128 0.26 -6.73 -1.17
N HIS A 129 1.46 -6.92 -1.75
CA HIS A 129 1.61 -7.51 -3.08
C HIS A 129 2.16 -8.93 -3.01
N ASN A 130 1.45 -9.86 -3.66
CA ASN A 130 2.03 -11.16 -4.00
C ASN A 130 2.62 -11.07 -5.42
N GLU A 131 3.78 -10.42 -5.54
CA GLU A 131 4.49 -10.34 -6.81
C GLU A 131 5.06 -11.72 -7.14
N SER A 132 4.38 -12.44 -8.02
CA SER A 132 5.06 -13.46 -8.80
C SER A 132 5.93 -12.70 -9.79
N GLY A 133 7.21 -12.54 -9.46
CA GLY A 133 8.20 -11.92 -10.33
C GLY A 133 8.16 -12.50 -11.75
N PRO A 134 9.00 -11.96 -12.67
CA PRO A 134 8.94 -12.38 -14.06
C PRO A 134 9.06 -13.91 -14.17
N PRO A 135 8.32 -14.56 -15.10
CA PRO A 135 8.33 -16.01 -15.23
C PRO A 135 9.75 -16.57 -15.29
N SER A 136 9.96 -17.77 -14.74
CA SER A 136 11.26 -18.44 -14.82
C SER A 136 11.75 -18.50 -16.28
N GLY A 137 12.93 -17.94 -16.54
CA GLY A 137 13.52 -17.85 -17.89
C GLY A 137 13.24 -16.53 -18.63
N TYR A 138 12.52 -15.59 -18.03
CA TYR A 138 12.40 -14.23 -18.55
C TYR A 138 13.74 -13.48 -18.39
N SER A 139 14.24 -12.94 -19.50
CA SER A 139 15.41 -12.05 -19.52
C SER A 139 14.96 -10.72 -20.11
N PHE A 140 15.19 -9.63 -19.38
CA PHE A 140 15.26 -8.31 -19.99
C PHE A 140 16.56 -8.36 -20.80
N GLY A 141 16.45 -8.47 -22.13
CA GLY A 141 17.56 -8.82 -23.03
C GLY A 141 18.90 -8.17 -22.68
N GLU A 142 20.00 -8.88 -22.98
CA GLU A 142 21.38 -8.54 -22.56
C GLU A 142 21.65 -7.04 -22.53
N VAL A 143 21.65 -6.48 -21.32
CA VAL A 143 22.47 -5.32 -21.03
C VAL A 143 23.87 -5.88 -20.88
N GLU A 144 24.78 -5.53 -21.79
CA GLU A 144 26.21 -5.84 -21.65
C GLU A 144 26.74 -5.14 -20.39
N ASP A 145 26.62 -5.79 -19.24
CA ASP A 145 27.27 -5.35 -18.01
C ASP A 145 28.31 -6.41 -17.64
N ASN A 146 29.58 -6.03 -17.80
CA ASN A 146 30.72 -6.84 -17.43
C ASN A 146 30.79 -6.89 -15.92
N ASP A 147 30.24 -7.91 -15.25
CA ASP A 147 30.90 -8.44 -14.05
C ASP A 147 30.40 -9.82 -13.59
N LYS A 148 31.33 -10.52 -12.94
CA LYS A 148 31.36 -11.97 -12.70
C LYS A 148 30.31 -12.48 -11.70
N SER A 149 29.75 -13.62 -12.11
CA SER A 149 28.98 -14.64 -11.38
C SER A 149 29.59 -15.10 -10.04
N GLU A 150 28.70 -15.45 -9.09
CA GLU A 150 28.61 -16.72 -8.32
C GLU A 150 27.34 -16.63 -7.42
N SER A 151 26.55 -17.66 -7.07
CA SER A 151 26.56 -19.11 -7.19
C SER A 151 25.12 -19.64 -6.93
N VAL A 152 24.79 -20.80 -7.52
CA VAL A 152 23.47 -21.45 -7.61
C VAL A 152 23.06 -22.19 -6.31
N GLY A 153 21.79 -22.05 -5.91
CA GLY A 153 21.14 -22.87 -4.88
C GLY A 153 19.88 -23.55 -5.42
N ASN A 154 19.95 -24.87 -5.66
CA ASN A 154 18.90 -25.66 -6.30
C ASN A 154 17.83 -26.12 -5.28
N SER A 155 16.57 -25.71 -5.43
CA SER A 155 15.45 -26.21 -4.59
C SER A 155 14.34 -26.84 -5.44
N TYR A 156 14.13 -28.14 -5.23
CA TYR A 156 13.08 -28.92 -5.86
C TYR A 156 11.77 -28.77 -5.06
N MET A 157 10.75 -28.13 -5.63
CA MET A 157 9.39 -28.16 -5.10
C MET A 157 8.43 -28.67 -6.18
N ALA A 158 7.89 -29.88 -5.96
CA ALA A 158 6.91 -30.49 -6.84
C ALA A 158 5.50 -29.89 -6.60
N PRO A 159 4.72 -29.56 -7.64
CA PRO A 159 3.41 -28.94 -7.47
C PRO A 159 2.35 -29.99 -7.09
N ILE A 160 1.97 -30.03 -5.81
CA ILE A 160 0.93 -30.91 -5.26
C ILE A 160 -0.47 -30.58 -5.84
N GLY A 161 -0.69 -29.38 -6.38
CA GLY A 161 -1.99 -28.91 -6.87
C GLY A 161 -2.55 -29.69 -8.07
N LEU A 162 -1.69 -30.18 -8.97
CA LEU A 162 -2.13 -30.89 -10.19
C LEU A 162 -2.65 -32.31 -9.87
N VAL A 163 -2.16 -32.91 -8.79
CA VAL A 163 -2.55 -34.25 -8.34
C VAL A 163 -3.98 -34.27 -7.78
N VAL A 164 -4.40 -33.20 -7.10
CA VAL A 164 -5.74 -33.12 -6.49
C VAL A 164 -6.82 -33.00 -7.57
N VAL A 165 -6.58 -32.19 -8.61
CA VAL A 165 -7.53 -31.99 -9.72
C VAL A 165 -7.68 -33.27 -10.54
N LEU A 166 -6.57 -33.95 -10.88
CA LEU A 166 -6.61 -35.24 -11.59
C LEU A 166 -7.25 -36.36 -10.73
N GLY A 167 -7.06 -36.33 -9.42
CA GLY A 167 -7.70 -37.26 -8.48
C GLY A 167 -9.22 -37.15 -8.48
N ILE A 168 -9.77 -35.94 -8.49
CA ILE A 168 -11.23 -35.71 -8.50
C ILE A 168 -11.84 -36.11 -9.87
N ILE A 169 -11.12 -35.86 -10.97
CA ILE A 169 -11.55 -36.25 -12.32
C ILE A 169 -11.54 -37.79 -12.47
N THR A 170 -10.51 -38.47 -11.98
CA THR A 170 -10.42 -39.94 -12.06
C THR A 170 -11.44 -40.65 -11.17
N LEU A 171 -11.72 -40.11 -9.97
CA LEU A 171 -12.77 -40.63 -9.08
C LEU A 171 -14.19 -40.45 -9.65
N THR A 172 -14.42 -39.40 -10.42
CA THR A 172 -15.73 -39.16 -11.07
C THR A 172 -15.91 -40.01 -12.33
N ILE A 173 -14.84 -40.33 -13.05
CA ILE A 173 -14.87 -41.24 -14.21
C ILE A 173 -15.06 -42.70 -13.78
N ARG A 174 -14.42 -43.14 -12.68
CA ARG A 174 -14.55 -44.52 -12.17
C ARG A 174 -15.91 -44.86 -11.55
N ARG A 175 -16.74 -43.86 -11.23
CA ARG A 175 -18.08 -44.04 -10.64
C ARG A 175 -19.22 -44.03 -11.67
N LYS A 176 -18.92 -43.98 -12.96
CA LYS A 176 -19.85 -44.27 -14.07
C LYS A 176 -19.59 -45.67 -14.62
#